data_AF-A0A1I7FAU3-F1
#
_entry.id   AF-A0A1I7FAU3-F1
#
_cell.length_a   1.000
_cell.length_b   1.000
_cell.length_c   1.000
_cell.angle_alpha   90.00
_cell.angle_beta   90.00
_cell.angle_gamma   90.00
#
_symmetry.space_group_name_H-M   'P 1'
#
loop_
_entity.id
_entity.type
_entity.pdbx_description
1 polymer ?
#
loop_
_entity_poly.entity_id
_entity_poly.type
_entity_poly.pdbx_seq_one_letter_code
_entity_poly.pdbx_strand_id
1 'polypeptide(L)' 'MIGAILKFKGSLIKRIIYVVTITLSVMLIAACNRPGVQVTEREKENYEKIVAGEIIECPYGLDANGSCLDEGDDGIW' A
#
# COMPACT_ATOMS: atom_id res chain seq x y z
N MET A 1 -42.78 4.15 26.11
CA MET A 1 -41.38 4.26 26.59
C MET A 1 -40.45 3.18 26.04
N ILE A 2 -40.86 1.90 25.98
CA ILE A 2 -40.02 0.77 25.50
C ILE A 2 -39.51 0.96 24.06
N GLY A 3 -40.35 1.43 23.13
CA GLY A 3 -39.95 1.67 21.73
C GLY A 3 -38.88 2.76 21.53
N ALA A 4 -38.84 3.78 22.41
CA ALA A 4 -37.83 4.82 22.36
C ALA A 4 -36.46 4.29 22.82
N ILE A 5 -36.43 3.44 23.85
CA ILE A 5 -35.22 2.79 24.38
C ILE A 5 -34.63 1.83 23.33
N LEU A 6 -35.46 1.03 22.66
CA LEU A 6 -35.03 0.15 21.57
C LEU A 6 -34.44 0.93 20.37
N LYS A 7 -35.07 2.05 20.00
CA LYS A 7 -34.60 2.92 18.91
C LYS A 7 -33.29 3.64 19.28
N PHE A 8 -33.13 4.04 20.53
CA PHE A 8 -31.89 4.61 21.06
C PHE A 8 -30.76 3.58 21.06
N LYS A 9 -31.04 2.34 21.50
CA LYS A 9 -30.08 1.22 21.54
C LYS A 9 -29.62 0.83 20.12
N GLY A 10 -30.53 0.81 19.15
CA GLY A 10 -30.19 0.59 17.73
C GLY A 10 -29.36 1.72 17.13
N SER A 11 -29.62 2.98 17.49
CA SER A 11 -28.82 4.14 17.07
C SER A 11 -27.40 4.10 17.64
N LEU A 12 -27.27 3.73 18.92
CA LEU A 12 -25.98 3.59 19.62
C LEU A 12 -25.13 2.48 18.99
N ILE A 13 -25.71 1.32 18.69
CA ILE A 13 -25.02 0.19 18.06
C ILE A 13 -24.49 0.58 16.67
N LYS A 14 -25.29 1.30 15.86
CA LYS A 14 -24.85 1.78 14.54
C LYS A 14 -23.64 2.72 14.64
N ARG A 15 -23.65 3.63 15.62
CA ARG A 15 -22.51 4.54 15.86
C ARG A 15 -21.26 3.77 16.28
N ILE A 16 -21.39 2.78 17.14
CA ILE A 16 -20.26 1.94 17.58
C ILE A 16 -19.66 1.20 16.38
N ILE A 17 -20.48 0.56 15.54
CA ILE A 17 -20.00 -0.13 14.33
C ILE A 17 -19.26 0.84 13.40
N TYR A 18 -19.80 2.05 13.21
CA TYR A 18 -19.17 3.06 12.35
C TYR A 18 -17.80 3.51 12.89
N VAL A 19 -17.70 3.72 14.20
CA VAL A 19 -16.42 4.08 14.84
C VAL A 19 -15.42 2.93 14.70
N VAL A 20 -15.84 1.70 15.03
CA VAL A 20 -14.97 0.51 14.95
C VAL A 20 -14.45 0.31 13.53
N THR A 21 -15.32 0.39 12.52
CA THR A 21 -14.93 0.23 11.11
C THR A 21 -13.93 1.29 10.67
N ILE A 22 -14.16 2.57 10.98
CA ILE A 22 -13.20 3.65 10.67
C ILE A 22 -11.86 3.40 11.36
N THR A 23 -11.86 3.06 12.65
CA THR A 23 -10.60 2.84 13.39
C THR A 23 -9.80 1.67 12.82
N LEU A 24 -10.47 0.58 12.44
CA LEU A 24 -9.83 -0.56 11.79
C LEU A 24 -9.26 -0.21 10.42
N SER A 25 -10.00 0.53 9.59
CA SER A 25 -9.52 0.97 8.28
C SER A 25 -8.28 1.86 8.40
N VAL A 26 -8.25 2.80 9.35
CA VAL A 26 -7.08 3.67 9.56
C VAL A 26 -5.87 2.87 10.03
N MET A 27 -6.05 1.90 10.93
CA MET A 27 -4.95 1.03 11.38
C MET A 27 -4.38 0.19 10.23
N LEU A 28 -5.23 -0.33 9.34
CA LEU A 28 -4.79 -1.10 8.18
C LEU A 28 -3.99 -0.24 7.19
N ILE A 29 -4.40 1.01 6.96
CA ILE A 29 -3.67 1.94 6.09
C ILE A 29 -2.33 2.32 6.72
N ALA A 30 -2.28 2.54 8.04
CA ALA A 30 -1.04 2.86 8.76
C ALA A 30 -0.05 1.68 8.80
N ALA A 31 -0.54 0.44 8.77
CA ALA A 31 0.29 -0.76 8.68
C ALA A 31 0.93 -0.93 7.29
N CYS A 32 0.31 -0.42 6.23
CA CYS A 32 0.93 -0.27 4.92
C CYS A 32 1.88 0.93 4.89
N ASN A 33 2.94 0.90 5.71
CA ASN A 33 4.01 1.87 5.58
C ASN A 33 4.74 1.61 4.27
N ARG A 34 4.95 2.66 3.45
CA ARG A 34 5.83 2.55 2.27
C ARG A 34 7.21 2.12 2.80
N PRO A 35 7.75 0.96 2.36
CA PRO A 35 9.05 0.54 2.84
C PRO A 35 10.05 1.66 2.52
N GLY A 36 10.74 2.16 3.54
CA GLY A 36 11.72 3.23 3.44
C GLY A 36 13.01 2.76 2.79
N VAL A 37 12.90 1.97 1.72
CA VAL A 37 14.04 1.59 0.89
C VAL A 37 14.54 2.88 0.25
N GLN A 38 15.79 3.22 0.55
CA GLN A 38 16.44 4.37 -0.05
C GLN A 38 16.64 4.04 -1.52
N VAL A 39 15.77 4.59 -2.36
CA VAL A 39 15.85 4.47 -3.82
C VAL A 39 17.08 5.27 -4.26
N THR A 40 18.02 4.61 -4.92
CA THR A 40 19.17 5.25 -5.57
C THR A 40 18.69 6.14 -6.72
N GLU A 41 19.49 7.13 -7.12
CA GLU A 41 19.12 8.01 -8.26
C GLU A 41 18.88 7.20 -9.54
N ARG A 42 19.62 6.11 -9.74
CA ARG A 42 19.43 5.21 -10.89
C ARG A 42 18.07 4.50 -10.86
N GLU A 43 17.68 3.96 -9.71
CA GLU A 43 16.37 3.31 -9.55
C GLU A 43 15.23 4.31 -9.74
N LYS A 44 15.42 5.55 -9.29
CA LYS A 44 14.47 6.63 -9.50
C LYS A 44 14.32 7.00 -10.97
N GLU A 45 15.41 7.16 -11.71
CA GLU A 45 15.38 7.42 -13.16
C GLU A 45 14.66 6.29 -13.91
N ASN A 46 14.95 5.04 -13.56
CA ASN A 46 14.28 3.88 -14.13
C ASN A 46 12.78 3.86 -13.80
N TYR A 47 12.42 4.17 -12.55
CA TYR A 47 11.03 4.29 -12.15
C TYR A 47 10.29 5.37 -12.96
N GLU A 48 10.91 6.54 -13.14
CA GLU A 48 10.33 7.64 -13.94
C GLU A 48 10.10 7.22 -15.40
N LYS A 49 11.03 6.47 -16.00
CA LYS A 49 10.87 5.89 -17.34
C LYS A 49 9.73 4.87 -17.42
N ILE A 50 9.63 3.96 -16.45
CA ILE A 50 8.54 2.98 -16.37
C ILE A 50 7.18 3.69 -16.29
N VAL A 51 7.08 4.73 -15.44
CA VAL A 51 5.85 5.53 -15.30
C VAL A 51 5.52 6.31 -16.57
N ALA A 52 6.54 6.78 -17.29
CA ALA A 52 6.37 7.44 -18.59
C ALA A 52 6.03 6.46 -19.73
N GLY A 53 6.06 5.14 -19.49
CA GLY A 53 5.82 4.10 -20.50
C GLY A 53 7.01 3.86 -21.42
N GLU A 54 8.21 4.30 -21.03
CA GLU A 54 9.45 4.05 -21.75
C GLU A 54 9.98 2.62 -21.49
N ILE A 55 10.77 2.11 -22.43
CA ILE A 55 11.39 0.79 -22.34
C ILE A 55 12.76 0.92 -21.68
N ILE A 56 13.02 0.08 -20.67
CA ILE A 56 14.34 -0.09 -20.08
C ILE A 56 14.94 -1.40 -20.59
N GLU A 57 16.08 -1.33 -21.25
CA GLU A 57 16.81 -2.50 -21.71
C GLU A 57 17.67 -3.08 -20.57
N CYS A 58 17.16 -4.13 -19.92
CA CYS A 58 17.91 -4.93 -18.95
C CYS A 58 18.02 -6.38 -19.45
N PRO A 59 19.22 -6.89 -19.79
CA PRO A 59 19.41 -8.22 -20.38
C PRO A 59 18.87 -9.37 -19.52
N TYR A 60 18.94 -9.21 -18.20
CA TYR A 60 18.55 -10.23 -17.22
C TYR A 60 17.26 -9.87 -16.47
N GLY A 61 16.58 -8.79 -16.88
CA GLY A 61 15.34 -8.32 -16.26
C GLY A 61 15.52 -7.15 -15.30
N LEU A 62 14.39 -6.68 -14.76
CA LEU A 62 14.30 -5.64 -13.75
C LEU A 62 13.92 -6.26 -12.41
N ASP A 63 14.54 -5.76 -11.35
CA ASP A 63 14.15 -6.12 -9.99
C ASP A 63 12.92 -5.34 -9.49
N ALA A 64 12.49 -5.65 -8.26
CA ALA A 64 11.34 -5.00 -7.63
C ALA A 64 11.56 -3.52 -7.25
N ASN A 65 12.80 -3.04 -7.26
CA ASN A 65 13.17 -1.65 -6.98
C ASN A 65 13.40 -0.82 -8.27
N GLY A 66 13.47 -1.47 -9.44
CA GLY A 66 13.72 -0.86 -10.73
C GLY A 66 15.19 -0.87 -11.18
N SER A 67 16.10 -1.65 -10.57
CA SER A 67 17.45 -1.85 -11.15
C SER A 67 17.50 -3.01 -12.13
N CYS A 68 18.47 -2.98 -13.05
CA CYS A 68 18.73 -4.11 -13.93
C CYS A 68 19.41 -5.23 -13.14
N LEU A 69 18.92 -6.45 -13.30
CA LEU A 69 19.53 -7.65 -12.75
C LEU A 69 20.86 -7.96 -13.43
N ASP A 70 21.78 -8.55 -12.67
CA ASP A 70 23.01 -9.15 -13.18
C ASP A 70 22.79 -10.60 -13.62
N GLU A 71 23.76 -11.18 -14.32
CA GLU A 71 23.67 -12.57 -14.78
C GLU A 71 23.61 -13.54 -13.59
N GLY A 72 22.53 -14.31 -13.50
CA GLY A 72 22.32 -15.29 -12.43
C GLY A 72 21.65 -14.74 -11.17
N ASP A 73 21.24 -13.47 -11.19
CA ASP A 73 20.45 -12.86 -10.12
C ASP A 73 18.95 -13.18 -10.27
N ASP A 74 18.27 -13.46 -9.15
CA ASP A 74 16.86 -13.85 -9.12
C ASP A 74 15.90 -12.73 -8.70
N GLY A 75 16.43 -11.57 -8.29
CA GLY A 75 15.61 -10.42 -7.90
C GLY A 75 14.91 -10.57 -6.55
N ILE A 76 15.26 -11.59 -5.75
CA ILE A 76 14.65 -11.87 -4.45
C ILE A 76 15.65 -11.54 -3.32
N TRP A 77 15.62 -10.30 -2.82
CA TRP A 77 16.44 -9.84 -1.70
C TRP A 77 15.66 -9.04 -0.64
#